data_AF-A0A444Y2Z3-F1
#
_entry.id   AF-A0A444Y2Z3-F1
#
_cell.length_a   1.000
_cell.length_b   1.000
_cell.length_c   1.000
_cell.angle_alpha   90.00
_cell.angle_beta   90.00
_cell.angle_gamma   90.00
#
_symmetry.space_group_name_H-M   'P 1'
#
loop_
_entity.id
_entity.type
_entity.pdbx_description
1 polymer ?
#
loop_
_entity_poly.entity_id
_entity_poly.type
_entity_poly.pdbx_seq_one_letter_code
_entity_poly.pdbx_strand_id
1 'polypeptide(L)'
;MGDQVFSDDILMEIFTRTDPKMAARCRATSTTWRVRLSSDKFRRDNTISNSGKHQKVLLQIGDQETYCSRVYFCLVDCVDGGRVAAPMPEHLGHHGWWSVIGSDCSMICIRYSRAGFDTGLMVWNPLLRVARQLDDPADTL
;
A
#
# COMPACT_ATOMS: atom_id res chain seq x y z
N MET A 1 23.63 33.25 5.77
CA MET A 1 22.73 32.12 6.03
C MET A 1 21.36 32.72 6.25
N GLY A 2 20.33 32.30 5.52
CA GLY A 2 18.99 32.84 5.73
C GLY A 2 18.45 32.34 7.07
N ASP A 3 17.90 33.24 7.89
CA ASP A 3 17.35 32.91 9.19
C ASP A 3 16.19 31.91 9.03
N GLN A 4 16.32 30.77 9.70
CA GLN A 4 15.33 29.72 9.70
C GLN A 4 14.18 30.15 10.64
N VAL A 5 13.00 30.42 10.06
CA VAL A 5 11.84 30.99 10.79
C VAL A 5 11.24 30.02 11.82
N PHE A 6 11.34 28.71 11.57
CA PHE A 6 10.80 27.66 12.44
C PHE A 6 11.90 26.74 12.95
N SER A 7 11.73 26.22 14.17
CA SER A 7 12.61 25.17 14.67
C SER A 7 12.51 23.91 13.81
N ASP A 8 13.58 23.14 13.85
CA ASP A 8 13.68 21.87 13.13
C ASP A 8 12.56 20.88 13.48
N ASP A 9 12.12 20.84 14.75
CA ASP A 9 11.05 19.94 15.20
C ASP A 9 9.71 20.30 14.56
N ILE A 10 9.38 21.59 14.49
CA ILE A 10 8.16 22.07 13.83
C ILE A 10 8.21 21.78 12.33
N LEU A 11 9.35 21.99 11.68
CA LEU A 11 9.51 21.69 10.26
C LEU A 11 9.39 20.18 9.99
N MET A 12 9.95 19.34 10.85
CA MET A 12 9.80 17.89 10.76
C MET A 12 8.35 17.46 10.93
N GLU A 13 7.58 18.08 11.83
CA GLU A 13 6.15 17.80 11.98
C GLU A 13 5.36 18.22 10.73
N ILE A 14 5.66 19.39 10.16
CA ILE A 14 5.07 19.85 8.90
C ILE A 14 5.37 18.85 7.78
N PHE A 15 6.63 18.47 7.59
CA PHE A 15 7.01 17.50 6.56
C PHE A 15 6.37 16.13 6.79
N THR A 16 6.24 15.70 8.04
CA THR A 16 5.62 14.42 8.38
C THR A 16 4.15 14.40 7.98
N ARG A 17 3.41 15.50 8.17
CA ARG A 17 1.98 15.62 7.81
C ARG A 17 1.72 15.96 6.33
N THR A 18 2.76 16.36 5.60
CA THR A 18 2.70 16.75 4.19
C THR A 18 2.66 15.51 3.29
N ASP A 19 2.03 15.64 2.12
CA ASP A 19 1.99 14.59 1.09
C ASP A 19 3.41 14.04 0.77
N PRO A 20 3.58 12.71 0.65
CA PRO A 20 4.89 12.09 0.42
C PRO A 20 5.62 12.61 -0.84
N LYS A 21 4.89 12.98 -1.90
CA LYS A 21 5.49 13.52 -3.13
C LYS A 21 6.06 14.92 -2.88
N MET A 22 5.38 15.73 -2.10
CA MET A 22 5.86 17.07 -1.72
C MET A 22 7.06 16.97 -0.76
N ALA A 23 6.99 16.11 0.27
CA ALA A 23 8.12 15.85 1.16
C ALA A 23 9.36 15.35 0.39
N ALA A 24 9.17 14.49 -0.62
CA ALA A 24 10.25 14.03 -1.49
C ALA A 24 10.91 15.15 -2.30
N ARG A 25 10.16 16.17 -2.74
CA ARG A 25 10.70 17.35 -3.41
C ARG A 25 11.53 18.23 -2.46
N CYS A 26 11.11 18.33 -1.20
CA CYS A 26 11.86 19.07 -0.18
C CYS A 26 13.26 18.49 0.10
N ARG A 27 13.53 17.22 -0.27
CA ARG A 27 14.91 16.67 -0.24
C ARG A 27 15.88 17.38 -1.20
N ALA A 28 15.36 18.07 -2.20
CA ALA A 28 16.19 18.78 -3.17
C ALA A 28 16.54 20.21 -2.74
N THR A 29 15.91 20.74 -1.68
CA THR A 29 16.07 22.16 -1.29
C THR A 29 17.30 22.41 -0.43
N SER A 30 17.77 21.41 0.33
CA SER A 30 19.02 21.49 1.08
C SER A 30 19.60 20.11 1.39
N THR A 31 20.90 20.07 1.70
CA THR A 31 21.59 18.86 2.17
C THR A 31 21.04 18.38 3.52
N THR A 32 20.70 19.30 4.43
CA THR A 32 20.10 18.98 5.74
C THR A 32 18.77 18.24 5.57
N TRP A 33 17.87 18.76 4.74
CA TRP A 33 16.57 18.13 4.49
C TRP A 33 16.70 16.84 3.69
N ARG A 34 17.66 16.76 2.77
CA ARG A 34 17.97 15.52 2.06
C ARG A 34 18.26 14.38 3.04
N VAL A 35 19.12 14.61 4.03
CA VAL A 35 19.49 13.58 5.02
C VAL A 35 18.27 13.22 5.89
N ARG A 36 17.62 14.23 6.49
CA ARG A 36 16.52 13.99 7.45
C ARG A 36 15.30 13.32 6.82
N LEU A 37 14.87 13.82 5.66
CA LEU A 37 13.69 13.31 4.95
C LEU A 37 13.97 12.00 4.17
N SER A 38 15.22 11.55 4.12
CA SER A 38 15.57 10.21 3.59
C SER A 38 15.65 9.14 4.67
N SER A 39 15.63 9.51 5.96
CA SER A 39 15.70 8.55 7.05
C SER A 39 14.51 7.60 7.06
N ASP A 40 14.74 6.34 7.43
CA ASP A 40 13.68 5.33 7.53
C ASP A 40 12.61 5.72 8.54
N LYS A 41 13.00 6.37 9.64
CA LYS A 41 12.09 6.93 10.63
C LYS A 41 11.13 7.92 9.98
N PHE A 42 11.65 8.94 9.28
CA PHE A 42 10.81 9.91 8.60
C PHE A 42 9.89 9.25 7.57
N ARG A 43 10.43 8.34 6.75
CA ARG A 43 9.63 7.64 5.72
C ARG A 43 8.47 6.87 6.34
N ARG A 44 8.70 6.18 7.46
CA ARG A 44 7.66 5.47 8.22
C ARG A 44 6.63 6.44 8.77
N ASP A 45 7.08 7.48 9.48
CA ASP A 45 6.20 8.43 10.16
C ASP A 45 5.36 9.24 9.15
N ASN A 46 5.96 9.64 8.02
CA ASN A 46 5.26 10.31 6.92
C ASN A 46 4.25 9.37 6.24
N THR A 47 4.58 8.09 6.06
CA THR A 47 3.66 7.09 5.51
C THR A 47 2.46 6.88 6.43
N ILE A 48 2.69 6.71 7.73
CA ILE A 48 1.63 6.54 8.74
C ILE A 48 0.77 7.80 8.83
N SER A 49 1.39 8.98 8.85
CA SER A 49 0.66 10.25 8.98
C SER A 49 -0.14 10.64 7.73
N ASN A 50 0.13 10.00 6.60
CA ASN A 50 -0.59 10.21 5.34
C ASN A 50 -1.41 8.98 4.91
N SER A 51 -1.35 7.88 5.66
CA SER A 51 -2.21 6.73 5.41
C SER A 51 -3.67 7.18 5.56
N GLY A 52 -4.47 6.96 4.52
CA GLY A 52 -5.87 7.39 4.47
C GLY A 52 -6.15 8.83 4.04
N LYS A 53 -5.15 9.72 3.94
CA LYS A 53 -5.38 11.12 3.49
C LYS A 53 -5.57 11.26 1.98
N HIS A 54 -4.97 10.37 1.18
CA HIS A 54 -4.88 10.51 -0.27
C HIS A 54 -5.37 9.34 -1.10
N GLN A 55 -6.07 8.36 -0.51
CA GLN A 55 -6.68 7.28 -1.29
C GLN A 55 -8.11 7.05 -0.83
N LYS A 56 -9.03 7.77 -1.50
CA LYS A 56 -10.42 7.33 -1.58
C LYS A 56 -10.51 6.31 -2.72
N VAL A 57 -9.83 5.18 -2.55
CA VAL A 57 -9.87 4.09 -3.53
C VAL A 57 -10.50 2.90 -2.84
N LEU A 58 -11.70 2.53 -3.29
CA LEU A 58 -12.33 1.29 -2.87
C LEU A 58 -11.76 0.15 -3.71
N LEU A 59 -11.35 -0.93 -3.06
CA LEU A 59 -11.12 -2.17 -3.77
C LEU A 59 -12.45 -2.92 -3.88
N GLN A 60 -12.94 -3.07 -5.10
CA GLN A 60 -14.03 -3.98 -5.41
C GLN A 60 -13.44 -5.36 -5.75
N ILE A 61 -13.95 -6.38 -5.07
CA ILE A 61 -13.61 -7.79 -5.31
C ILE A 61 -14.83 -8.43 -5.97
N GLY A 62 -14.69 -8.82 -7.23
CA GLY A 62 -15.76 -9.42 -8.02
C GLY A 62 -15.75 -10.94 -7.92
N ASP A 63 -16.93 -11.54 -7.78
CA ASP A 63 -17.13 -12.96 -8.03
C ASP A 63 -17.31 -13.21 -9.54
N GLN A 64 -16.53 -14.14 -10.08
CA GLN A 64 -16.52 -14.45 -11.51
C GLN A 64 -17.85 -15.08 -11.96
N GLU A 65 -18.51 -15.85 -11.09
CA GLU A 65 -19.78 -16.52 -11.40
C GLU A 65 -20.94 -15.52 -11.44
N THR A 66 -20.94 -14.55 -10.52
CA THR A 66 -22.02 -13.55 -10.43
C THR A 66 -21.90 -12.43 -11.48
N TYR A 67 -20.69 -12.08 -11.94
CA TYR A 67 -20.47 -10.85 -12.74
C TYR A 67 -19.91 -11.06 -14.15
N CYS A 68 -19.67 -12.30 -14.60
CA CYS A 68 -19.08 -12.63 -15.91
C CYS A 68 -17.83 -11.78 -16.26
N SER A 69 -17.07 -11.34 -15.25
CA SER A 69 -15.91 -10.46 -15.40
C SER A 69 -14.62 -11.28 -15.34
N ARG A 70 -13.66 -10.97 -16.23
CA ARG A 70 -12.29 -11.52 -16.17
C ARG A 70 -11.39 -10.79 -15.16
N VAL A 71 -11.91 -9.75 -14.50
CA VAL A 71 -11.18 -8.92 -13.56
C VAL A 71 -11.71 -9.20 -12.16
N TYR A 72 -10.87 -9.83 -11.33
CA TYR A 72 -11.19 -10.16 -9.93
C TYR A 72 -11.10 -8.95 -8.98
N PHE A 73 -10.24 -7.98 -9.31
CA PHE A 73 -9.92 -6.84 -8.46
C PHE A 73 -10.02 -5.54 -9.24
N CYS A 74 -10.80 -4.59 -8.74
CA CYS A 74 -10.98 -3.25 -9.34
C CYS A 74 -10.72 -2.17 -8.30
N LEU A 75 -9.86 -1.22 -8.64
CA LEU A 75 -9.73 0.05 -7.93
C LEU A 75 -10.84 0.99 -8.40
N VAL A 76 -11.62 1.50 -7.46
CA VAL A 76 -12.70 2.45 -7.71
C VAL A 76 -12.35 3.79 -7.08
N ASP A 77 -12.28 4.85 -7.88
CA ASP A 77 -12.14 6.22 -7.40
C ASP A 77 -13.46 6.65 -6.74
N CYS A 78 -13.43 7.07 -5.47
CA CYS A 78 -14.67 7.45 -4.77
C CYS A 78 -15.16 8.88 -5.07
N VAL A 79 -14.44 9.66 -5.88
CA VAL A 79 -14.83 11.02 -6.27
C VAL A 79 -15.71 10.97 -7.52
N ASP A 80 -15.29 10.22 -8.53
CA ASP A 80 -15.99 10.14 -9.82
C ASP A 80 -16.57 8.75 -10.15
N GLY A 81 -16.26 7.73 -9.33
CA GLY A 81 -16.72 6.36 -9.55
C GLY A 81 -15.93 5.60 -10.63
N GLY A 82 -14.86 6.20 -11.17
CA GLY A 82 -14.01 5.61 -12.18
C GLY A 82 -13.40 4.29 -11.72
N ARG A 83 -13.40 3.29 -12.61
CA ARG A 83 -12.94 1.93 -12.30
C ARG A 83 -11.71 1.57 -13.11
N VAL A 84 -10.68 1.08 -12.43
CA VAL A 84 -9.44 0.60 -13.05
C VAL A 84 -9.16 -0.81 -12.54
N ALA A 85 -8.86 -1.74 -13.44
CA ALA A 85 -8.46 -3.08 -13.05
C ALA A 85 -7.19 -3.04 -12.19
N ALA A 86 -7.24 -3.65 -11.01
CA ALA A 86 -6.06 -3.88 -10.19
C ALA A 86 -5.36 -5.15 -10.71
N PRO A 87 -4.05 -5.11 -10.97
CA PRO A 87 -3.33 -6.28 -11.44
C PRO A 87 -3.33 -7.34 -10.35
N MET A 88 -3.82 -8.54 -10.67
CA MET A 88 -3.81 -9.65 -9.74
C MET A 88 -2.35 -10.05 -9.42
N PRO A 89 -2.02 -10.32 -8.15
CA PRO A 89 -0.73 -10.90 -7.80
C PRO A 89 -0.46 -12.18 -8.61
N GLU A 90 0.72 -12.26 -9.22
CA GLU A 90 1.15 -13.44 -10.01
C GLU A 90 1.02 -14.75 -9.22
N HIS A 91 1.25 -14.66 -7.91
CA HIS A 91 1.20 -15.76 -6.95
C HIS A 91 -0.19 -16.39 -6.77
N LEU A 92 -1.28 -15.68 -7.11
CA LEU A 92 -2.63 -16.25 -7.05
C LEU A 92 -2.95 -17.11 -8.27
N GLY A 93 -2.28 -16.85 -9.40
CA GLY A 93 -2.53 -17.55 -10.67
C GLY A 93 -3.97 -17.42 -11.18
N HIS A 94 -4.25 -18.05 -12.32
CA HIS A 94 -5.60 -18.16 -12.87
C HIS A 94 -6.36 -19.41 -12.36
N HIS A 95 -5.70 -20.26 -11.59
CA HIS A 95 -6.18 -21.55 -11.14
C HIS A 95 -5.92 -21.70 -9.65
N GLY A 96 -6.93 -22.18 -8.92
CA GLY A 96 -6.90 -22.29 -7.46
C GLY A 96 -8.06 -21.57 -6.80
N TRP A 97 -8.11 -21.62 -5.46
CA TRP A 97 -9.06 -20.85 -4.66
C TRP A 97 -8.33 -19.81 -3.85
N TRP A 98 -8.97 -18.67 -3.63
CA TRP A 98 -8.45 -17.61 -2.77
C TRP A 98 -9.59 -16.91 -2.04
N SER A 99 -9.28 -16.37 -0.88
CA SER A 99 -10.22 -15.61 -0.06
C SER A 99 -9.47 -14.47 0.62
N VAL A 100 -10.03 -13.26 0.58
CA VAL A 100 -9.55 -12.17 1.42
C VAL A 100 -9.94 -12.45 2.86
N ILE A 101 -8.96 -12.45 3.76
CA ILE A 101 -9.17 -12.74 5.19
C ILE A 101 -9.00 -11.52 6.08
N GLY A 102 -8.47 -10.41 5.55
CA GLY A 102 -8.35 -9.16 6.28
C GLY A 102 -7.74 -8.04 5.45
N SER A 103 -7.79 -6.82 5.99
CA SER A 103 -7.17 -5.65 5.40
C SER A 103 -6.69 -4.70 6.49
N ASP A 104 -5.53 -4.08 6.29
CA ASP A 104 -5.02 -3.03 7.18
C ASP A 104 -4.16 -2.04 6.37
N CYS A 105 -4.33 -0.74 6.59
CA CYS A 105 -3.50 0.32 6.01
C CYS A 105 -3.23 0.18 4.49
N SER A 106 -4.25 -0.11 3.68
CA SER A 106 -4.16 -0.37 2.21
C SER A 106 -3.48 -1.69 1.81
N MET A 107 -3.10 -2.51 2.78
CA MET A 107 -2.66 -3.88 2.59
C MET A 107 -3.86 -4.82 2.73
N ILE A 108 -3.81 -5.92 2.00
CA ILE A 108 -4.86 -6.94 1.95
C ILE A 108 -4.19 -8.26 2.24
N CYS A 109 -4.73 -8.97 3.22
CA CYS A 109 -4.32 -10.32 3.54
C CYS A 109 -5.19 -11.31 2.77
N ILE A 110 -4.54 -12.16 1.98
CA ILE A 110 -5.17 -13.14 1.11
C ILE A 110 -4.69 -14.53 1.51
N ARG A 111 -5.64 -15.41 1.76
CA ARG A 111 -5.41 -16.85 1.85
C ARG A 111 -5.66 -17.45 0.49
N TYR A 112 -4.77 -18.33 0.02
CA TYR A 112 -4.88 -18.93 -1.30
C TYR A 112 -4.38 -20.37 -1.33
N SER A 113 -4.82 -21.15 -2.31
CA SER A 113 -4.29 -22.47 -2.63
C SER A 113 -4.19 -22.65 -4.13
N ARG A 114 -3.02 -23.12 -4.60
CA ARG A 114 -2.75 -23.35 -6.03
C ARG A 114 -3.10 -24.77 -6.50
N ALA A 115 -3.05 -25.75 -5.60
CA ALA A 115 -3.19 -27.19 -5.93
C ALA A 115 -4.09 -27.97 -4.95
N GLY A 116 -4.88 -27.27 -4.12
CA GLY A 116 -5.94 -27.86 -3.27
C GLY A 116 -5.50 -28.30 -1.87
N PHE A 117 -4.25 -28.73 -1.69
CA PHE A 117 -3.75 -29.21 -0.40
C PHE A 117 -2.90 -28.18 0.36
N ASP A 118 -2.16 -27.32 -0.33
CA ASP A 118 -1.33 -26.30 0.30
C ASP A 118 -2.08 -24.97 0.40
N THR A 119 -2.19 -24.42 1.61
CA THR A 119 -2.72 -23.07 1.85
C THR A 119 -1.59 -22.11 2.16
N GLY A 120 -1.43 -21.10 1.31
CA GLY A 120 -0.50 -20.00 1.54
C GLY A 120 -1.19 -18.75 2.06
N LEU A 121 -0.42 -17.92 2.75
CA LEU A 121 -0.81 -16.57 3.13
C LEU A 121 0.00 -15.56 2.33
N MET A 122 -0.63 -14.45 1.96
CA MET A 122 0.02 -13.37 1.24
C MET A 122 -0.54 -12.04 1.70
N VAL A 123 0.34 -11.05 1.80
CA VAL A 123 -0.04 -9.65 1.99
C VAL A 123 0.20 -8.91 0.69
N TRP A 124 -0.82 -8.21 0.20
CA TRP A 124 -0.81 -7.50 -1.07
C TRP A 124 -1.23 -6.05 -0.91
N ASN A 125 -0.48 -5.14 -1.51
CA ASN A 125 -0.87 -3.75 -1.69
C ASN A 125 -1.26 -3.52 -3.16
N PRO A 126 -2.56 -3.39 -3.49
CA PRO A 126 -3.01 -3.20 -4.87
C PRO A 126 -2.55 -1.88 -5.48
N LEU A 127 -2.31 -0.86 -4.66
CA LEU A 127 -1.91 0.49 -5.10
C LEU A 127 -0.43 0.55 -5.42
N LEU A 128 0.41 -0.09 -4.59
CA LEU A 128 1.85 -0.21 -4.83
C LEU A 128 2.19 -1.37 -5.76
N ARG A 129 1.24 -2.26 -6.04
CA ARG A 129 1.41 -3.50 -6.82
C ARG A 129 2.50 -4.40 -6.24
N VAL A 130 2.65 -4.37 -4.92
CA VAL A 130 3.62 -5.20 -4.18
C VAL A 130 2.85 -6.29 -3.47
N ALA A 131 3.25 -7.54 -3.70
CA ALA A 131 2.74 -8.71 -3.01
C ALA A 131 3.90 -9.43 -2.32
N ARG A 132 3.65 -9.95 -1.12
CA ARG A 132 4.62 -10.74 -0.36
C ARG A 132 3.93 -11.95 0.23
N GLN A 133 4.44 -13.14 -0.09
CA GLN A 133 4.04 -14.36 0.59
C GLN A 133 4.53 -14.34 2.03
N LEU A 134 3.68 -14.77 2.95
CA LEU A 134 4.05 -15.01 4.34
C LEU A 134 4.34 -16.50 4.50
N ASP A 135 5.40 -16.80 5.23
CA ASP A 135 5.73 -18.17 5.62
C ASP A 135 4.70 -18.67 6.65
N ASP A 136 4.44 -19.97 6.67
CA ASP A 136 3.63 -20.56 7.72
C ASP A 136 4.42 -20.48 9.03
N PRO A 137 3.91 -19.83 10.09
CA PRO A 137 4.59 -19.84 11.38
C PRO A 137 4.80 -21.26 11.94
N ALA A 138 4.02 -22.25 11.50
CA ALA A 138 4.18 -23.65 11.89
C ALA A 138 5.39 -24.34 11.22
N ASP A 139 5.91 -23.83 10.11
CA ASP A 139 7.07 -24.39 9.40
C ASP A 139 8.42 -24.03 10.07
N THR A 140 8.39 -23.12 11.04
CA THR A 140 9.57 -22.69 11.82
C THR A 140 9.70 -23.36 13.20
N LEU A 141 8.83 -24.33 13.53
CA LEU A 141 8.81 -25.05 14.82
C LEU A 141 9.47 -26.44 14.74
#